data_AF-A0A8H8JKT8-F1
#
_entry.id   AF-A0A8H8JKT8-F1
#
_cell.length_a   1.000
_cell.length_b   1.000
_cell.length_c   1.000
_cell.angle_alpha   90.00
_cell.angle_beta   90.00
_cell.angle_gamma   90.00
#
_symmetry.space_group_name_H-M   'P 1'
#
loop_
_entity.id
_entity.type
_entity.pdbx_description
1 polymer ?
#
loop_
_entity_poly.entity_id
_entity_poly.type
_entity_poly.pdbx_seq_one_letter_code
_entity_poly.pdbx_strand_id
1 'polypeptide(L)'
;MAPLEPAEPDAYEVLGLTIEATEQVIKSTYRKLSLKVHPDRHPNNPEAAAKFHELNQAYELLLDPTKRSALDASRKIKLARAERFAAYDNKRRGLQEELEERERAFKKARVDKARAEQAQREEIEKLGEEGRRRRKDKEEELARKLEEEEAKKRAPVASSTSGPFSQPPIGPLDTTVRLKYKLATHPSLTTTEAIAAQLAVFGPVDTGAIVLSIKPNKKQPEKPPKFATALVPFENAGDAYACYCSAGKEERGLDGVEIGWAAGDEPEIVRWLRKQGQTNTSDATAPQPDGPFSSFPTSFPQDASDTTPVASTLDFESVTLMRMRQMERERLEREILEQEAAET
;
A
#
# COMPACT_ATOMS: atom_id res chain seq x y z
N MET A 1 -33.56 -19.13 48.20
CA MET A 1 -32.79 -18.35 49.18
C MET A 1 -32.91 -19.09 50.50
N ALA A 2 -31.95 -19.96 50.81
CA ALA A 2 -31.96 -20.71 52.08
C ALA A 2 -31.78 -19.72 53.23
N PRO A 3 -32.52 -19.84 54.35
CA PRO A 3 -32.35 -18.96 55.49
C PRO A 3 -30.94 -19.18 56.05
N LEU A 4 -30.17 -18.09 56.11
CA LEU A 4 -28.90 -18.03 56.84
C LEU A 4 -29.22 -18.29 58.32
N GLU A 5 -28.99 -19.52 58.77
CA GLU A 5 -28.91 -19.86 60.19
C GLU A 5 -28.08 -18.79 60.91
N PRO A 6 -28.52 -18.27 62.08
CA PRO A 6 -27.73 -17.31 62.84
C PRO A 6 -26.37 -17.95 63.11
N ALA A 7 -25.30 -17.27 62.70
CA ALA A 7 -23.95 -17.75 62.92
C ALA A 7 -23.76 -17.99 64.41
N GLU A 8 -23.69 -19.26 64.83
CA GLU A 8 -23.36 -19.61 66.20
C GLU A 8 -22.05 -18.91 66.57
N PRO A 9 -22.01 -18.20 67.72
CA PRO A 9 -20.83 -17.46 68.10
C PRO A 9 -19.66 -18.43 68.30
N ASP A 10 -18.49 -18.12 67.73
CA ASP A 10 -17.31 -18.97 67.87
C ASP A 10 -16.95 -19.11 69.36
N ALA A 11 -17.00 -20.34 69.88
CA ALA A 11 -16.75 -20.64 71.28
C ALA A 11 -15.38 -20.13 71.76
N TYR A 12 -14.39 -20.08 70.86
CA TYR A 12 -13.08 -19.51 71.14
C TYR A 12 -13.13 -17.97 71.24
N GLU A 13 -13.90 -17.30 70.38
CA GLU A 13 -14.07 -15.84 70.41
C GLU A 13 -14.84 -15.38 71.66
N VAL A 14 -15.89 -16.10 72.05
CA VAL A 14 -16.69 -15.83 73.26
C VAL A 14 -15.83 -15.87 74.53
N LEU A 15 -14.90 -16.82 74.61
CA LEU A 15 -13.96 -16.95 75.73
C LEU A 15 -12.67 -16.13 75.54
N GLY A 16 -12.46 -15.52 74.37
CA GLY A 16 -11.26 -14.76 74.03
C GLY A 16 -9.99 -15.61 73.99
N LEU A 17 -10.10 -16.86 73.53
CA LEU A 17 -9.03 -17.84 73.50
C LEU A 17 -8.56 -18.14 72.08
N THR A 18 -7.31 -18.58 71.95
CA THR A 18 -6.80 -19.17 70.72
C THR A 18 -7.10 -20.67 70.67
N ILE A 19 -7.07 -21.26 69.48
CA ILE A 19 -7.30 -22.71 69.26
C ILE A 19 -6.28 -23.55 70.04
N GLU A 20 -5.07 -23.01 70.25
CA GLU A 20 -3.97 -23.64 70.98
C GLU A 20 -4.14 -23.60 72.51
N ALA A 21 -5.22 -22.98 73.03
CA ALA A 21 -5.45 -22.87 74.46
C ALA A 21 -5.61 -24.27 75.11
N THR A 22 -4.87 -24.51 76.19
CA THR A 22 -4.99 -25.74 76.96
C THR A 22 -6.26 -25.73 77.81
N GLU A 23 -6.74 -26.91 78.21
CA GLU A 23 -7.93 -27.04 79.07
C GLU A 23 -7.81 -26.25 80.38
N GLN A 24 -6.60 -26.14 80.94
CA GLN A 24 -6.35 -25.35 82.14
C GLN A 24 -6.61 -23.85 81.90
N VAL A 25 -6.17 -23.35 80.75
CA VAL A 25 -6.41 -21.96 80.34
C VAL A 25 -7.91 -21.73 80.17
N ILE A 26 -8.61 -22.63 79.46
CA ILE A 26 -10.07 -22.57 79.25
C ILE A 26 -10.84 -22.49 80.59
N LYS A 27 -10.52 -23.38 81.54
CA LYS A 27 -11.15 -23.39 82.87
C LYS A 27 -10.86 -22.10 83.65
N SER A 28 -9.63 -21.60 83.57
CA SER A 28 -9.22 -20.39 84.28
C SER A 28 -9.86 -19.12 83.71
N THR A 29 -10.02 -19.02 82.39
CA THR A 29 -10.63 -17.86 81.73
C THR A 29 -12.13 -17.87 81.90
N TYR A 30 -12.79 -19.03 81.76
CA TYR A 30 -14.21 -19.18 82.09
C TYR A 30 -14.48 -18.70 83.51
N ARG A 31 -13.76 -19.19 84.53
CA ARG A 31 -13.96 -18.75 85.92
C ARG A 31 -13.82 -17.23 86.09
N LYS A 32 -12.85 -16.60 85.42
CA LYS A 32 -12.64 -15.15 85.47
C LYS A 32 -13.77 -14.38 84.78
N LEU A 33 -14.26 -14.85 83.63
CA LEU A 33 -15.33 -14.21 82.86
C LEU A 33 -16.69 -14.41 83.51
N SER A 34 -17.00 -15.62 83.99
CA SER A 34 -18.23 -15.94 84.72
C SER A 34 -18.40 -15.05 85.95
N LEU A 35 -17.34 -14.78 86.72
CA LEU A 35 -17.40 -13.86 87.87
C LEU A 35 -17.68 -12.40 87.50
N LYS A 36 -17.37 -12.00 86.26
CA LYS A 36 -17.62 -10.64 85.75
C LYS A 36 -19.04 -10.46 85.23
N VAL A 37 -19.66 -11.52 84.72
CA VAL A 37 -21.02 -11.47 84.14
C VAL A 37 -22.05 -12.25 84.96
N HIS A 38 -21.72 -12.65 86.19
CA HIS A 38 -22.61 -13.47 87.01
C HIS A 38 -23.93 -12.72 87.30
N PRO A 39 -25.10 -13.34 87.06
CA PRO A 39 -26.40 -12.68 87.23
C PRO A 39 -26.66 -12.25 88.68
N ASP A 40 -26.17 -13.01 89.67
CA ASP A 40 -26.28 -12.67 91.10
C ASP A 40 -25.52 -11.39 91.48
N ARG A 41 -24.40 -11.10 90.80
CA ARG A 41 -23.59 -9.89 91.04
C ARG A 41 -24.12 -8.69 90.25
N HIS A 42 -24.92 -8.95 89.22
CA HIS A 42 -25.47 -7.95 88.30
C HIS A 42 -26.98 -8.13 88.09
N PRO A 43 -27.80 -8.12 89.16
CA PRO A 43 -29.23 -8.45 89.09
C PRO A 43 -30.05 -7.47 88.25
N ASN A 44 -29.55 -6.25 88.04
CA ASN A 44 -30.22 -5.21 87.26
C ASN A 44 -29.82 -5.19 85.76
N ASN A 45 -28.92 -6.08 85.32
CA ASN A 45 -28.45 -6.10 83.94
C ASN A 45 -28.90 -7.37 83.19
N PRO A 46 -29.92 -7.29 82.31
CA PRO A 46 -30.39 -8.44 81.54
C PRO A 46 -29.34 -8.96 80.55
N GLU A 47 -28.39 -8.14 80.10
CA GLU A 47 -27.30 -8.59 79.22
C GLU A 47 -26.29 -9.50 79.94
N ALA A 48 -26.15 -9.36 81.26
CA ALA A 48 -25.24 -10.21 82.04
C ALA A 48 -25.70 -11.67 82.00
N ALA A 49 -27.01 -11.91 82.10
CA ALA A 49 -27.59 -13.25 81.98
C ALA A 49 -27.38 -13.85 80.58
N ALA A 50 -27.58 -13.06 79.51
CA ALA A 50 -27.35 -13.51 78.13
C ALA A 50 -25.88 -13.87 77.89
N LYS A 51 -24.94 -12.98 78.24
CA LYS A 51 -23.49 -13.22 78.10
C LYS A 51 -23.01 -14.38 78.95
N PHE A 52 -23.58 -14.57 80.15
CA PHE A 52 -23.27 -15.72 80.99
C PHE A 52 -23.73 -17.03 80.36
N HIS A 53 -24.91 -17.03 79.71
CA HIS A 53 -25.41 -18.18 78.99
C HIS A 53 -24.50 -18.54 77.79
N GLU A 54 -24.12 -17.54 76.98
CA GLU A 54 -23.17 -17.72 75.87
C GLU A 54 -21.82 -18.26 76.34
N LEU A 55 -21.26 -17.71 77.44
CA LEU A 55 -20.01 -18.20 78.03
C LEU A 55 -20.13 -19.64 78.52
N ASN A 56 -21.28 -20.02 79.07
CA ASN A 56 -21.51 -21.39 79.52
C ASN A 56 -21.60 -22.37 78.36
N GLN A 57 -22.32 -22.02 77.30
CA GLN A 57 -22.39 -22.82 76.07
C GLN A 57 -21.00 -23.00 75.44
N ALA A 58 -20.23 -21.91 75.31
CA ALA A 58 -18.86 -21.96 74.78
C ALA A 58 -17.94 -22.85 75.64
N TYR A 59 -18.05 -22.75 76.96
CA TYR A 59 -17.28 -23.58 77.88
C TYR A 59 -17.64 -25.06 77.76
N GLU A 60 -18.93 -25.40 77.68
CA GLU A 60 -19.38 -26.80 77.50
C GLU A 60 -18.91 -27.42 76.19
N LEU A 61 -18.85 -26.62 75.11
CA LEU A 61 -18.33 -27.07 73.81
C LEU A 61 -16.82 -27.31 73.83
N LEU A 62 -16.05 -26.46 74.51
CA LEU A 62 -14.58 -26.57 74.55
C LEU A 62 -14.06 -27.55 75.61
N LEU A 63 -14.85 -27.86 76.64
CA LEU A 63 -14.46 -28.78 77.71
C LEU A 63 -14.54 -30.26 77.27
N ASP A 64 -15.48 -30.60 76.41
CA ASP A 64 -15.62 -31.95 75.88
C ASP A 64 -14.64 -32.16 74.70
N PRO A 65 -13.68 -33.09 74.80
CA PRO A 65 -12.69 -33.30 73.74
C PRO A 65 -13.32 -33.72 72.40
N THR A 66 -14.48 -34.40 72.43
CA THR A 66 -15.16 -34.85 71.22
C THR A 66 -15.81 -33.68 70.48
N LYS A 67 -16.52 -32.81 71.21
CA LYS A 67 -17.15 -31.60 70.67
C LYS A 67 -16.12 -30.59 70.20
N ARG A 68 -15.04 -30.40 70.98
CA ARG A 68 -13.92 -29.54 70.59
C ARG A 68 -13.28 -30.00 69.29
N SER A 69 -13.01 -31.29 69.14
CA SER A 69 -12.45 -31.86 67.90
C SER A 69 -13.37 -31.64 66.69
N ALA A 70 -14.68 -31.85 66.85
CA ALA A 70 -15.66 -31.61 65.79
C ALA A 70 -15.74 -30.13 65.39
N LEU A 71 -15.69 -29.22 66.37
CA LEU A 71 -15.68 -27.77 66.15
C LEU A 71 -14.39 -27.35 65.42
N ASP A 72 -13.23 -27.84 65.85
CA ASP A 72 -11.95 -27.56 65.22
C ASP A 72 -11.91 -28.09 63.78
N ALA A 73 -12.48 -29.27 63.51
CA ALA A 73 -12.59 -29.84 62.17
C ALA A 73 -13.51 -28.99 61.27
N SER A 74 -14.70 -28.63 61.74
CA SER A 74 -15.64 -27.76 61.01
C SER A 74 -15.01 -26.40 60.68
N ARG A 75 -14.28 -25.80 61.64
CA ARG A 75 -13.57 -24.54 61.43
C ARG A 75 -12.49 -24.67 60.35
N LYS A 76 -11.69 -25.74 60.38
CA LYS A 76 -10.67 -26.01 59.35
C LYS A 76 -11.29 -26.16 57.96
N ILE A 77 -12.41 -26.88 57.85
CA ILE A 77 -13.14 -27.04 56.59
C ILE A 77 -13.67 -25.69 56.08
N LYS A 78 -14.27 -24.88 56.95
CA LYS A 78 -14.74 -23.53 56.60
C LYS A 78 -13.62 -22.62 56.11
N LEU A 79 -12.47 -22.62 56.81
CA LEU A 79 -11.29 -21.84 56.42
C LEU A 79 -10.72 -22.31 55.08
N ALA A 80 -10.54 -23.62 54.90
CA ALA A 80 -10.05 -24.19 53.64
C ALA A 80 -11.00 -23.88 52.46
N ARG A 81 -12.32 -23.91 52.68
CA ARG A 81 -13.31 -23.51 51.67
C ARG A 81 -13.19 -22.03 51.32
N ALA A 82 -13.07 -21.16 52.33
CA ALA A 82 -12.90 -19.73 52.14
C ALA A 82 -11.61 -19.39 51.38
N GLU A 83 -10.50 -20.06 51.71
CA GLU A 83 -9.22 -19.91 51.01
C GLU A 83 -9.32 -20.34 49.54
N ARG A 84 -9.93 -21.50 49.27
CA ARG A 84 -10.17 -21.97 47.90
C ARG A 84 -11.02 -20.97 47.11
N PHE A 85 -12.12 -20.51 47.70
CA PHE A 85 -12.99 -19.52 47.07
C PHE A 85 -12.26 -18.22 46.75
N ALA A 86 -11.48 -17.69 47.70
CA ALA A 86 -10.65 -16.51 47.48
C ALA A 86 -9.61 -16.71 46.36
N ALA A 87 -9.01 -17.90 46.26
CA ALA A 87 -8.08 -18.22 45.18
C ALA A 87 -8.78 -18.26 43.80
N TYR A 88 -9.97 -18.85 43.72
CA TYR A 88 -10.78 -18.85 42.49
C TYR A 88 -11.19 -17.43 42.08
N ASP A 89 -11.59 -16.59 43.03
CA ASP A 89 -11.96 -15.19 42.76
C ASP A 89 -10.77 -14.38 42.25
N ASN A 90 -9.59 -14.54 42.84
CA ASN A 90 -8.37 -13.87 42.37
C ASN A 90 -8.01 -14.33 40.94
N LYS A 91 -8.11 -15.63 40.65
CA LYS A 91 -7.87 -16.17 39.30
C LYS A 91 -8.88 -15.63 38.29
N ARG A 92 -10.16 -15.60 38.65
CA ARG A 92 -11.24 -15.07 37.81
C ARG A 92 -11.02 -13.58 37.51
N ARG A 93 -10.66 -12.79 38.53
CA ARG A 93 -10.35 -11.37 38.39
C ARG A 93 -9.17 -11.15 37.43
N GLY A 94 -8.09 -11.91 37.61
CA GLY A 94 -6.93 -11.84 36.71
C GLY A 94 -7.28 -12.17 35.26
N LEU A 95 -8.05 -13.23 35.01
CA LEU A 95 -8.52 -13.56 33.66
C LEU A 95 -9.41 -12.46 33.06
N GLN A 96 -10.27 -11.84 33.87
CA GLN A 96 -11.11 -10.73 33.41
C GLN A 96 -10.25 -9.51 33.04
N GLU A 97 -9.29 -9.14 33.89
CA GLU A 97 -8.38 -8.01 33.64
C GLU A 97 -7.54 -8.24 32.39
N GLU A 98 -6.96 -9.44 32.21
CA GLU A 98 -6.20 -9.79 31.00
C GLU A 98 -7.05 -9.70 29.72
N LEU A 99 -8.30 -10.18 29.77
CA LEU A 99 -9.24 -10.08 28.64
C LEU A 99 -9.58 -8.61 28.33
N GLU A 100 -9.89 -7.82 29.35
CA GLU A 100 -10.18 -6.39 29.20
C GLU A 100 -8.98 -5.61 28.64
N GLU A 101 -7.77 -5.92 29.10
CA GLU A 101 -6.54 -5.31 28.59
C GLU A 101 -6.31 -5.68 27.13
N ARG A 102 -6.51 -6.94 26.76
CA ARG A 102 -6.38 -7.38 25.37
C ARG A 102 -7.39 -6.68 24.47
N GLU A 103 -8.64 -6.52 24.92
CA GLU A 103 -9.65 -5.75 24.19
C GLU A 103 -9.29 -4.28 24.07
N ARG A 104 -8.79 -3.65 25.14
CA ARG A 104 -8.33 -2.25 25.13
C ARG A 104 -7.14 -2.08 24.19
N ALA A 105 -6.17 -2.98 24.23
CA ALA A 105 -5.00 -2.96 23.35
C ALA A 105 -5.40 -3.10 21.88
N PHE A 106 -6.32 -4.01 21.56
CA PHE A 106 -6.84 -4.17 20.21
C PHE A 106 -7.58 -2.90 19.72
N LYS A 107 -8.47 -2.35 20.55
CA LYS A 107 -9.19 -1.10 20.23
C LYS A 107 -8.22 0.07 20.03
N LYS A 108 -7.23 0.21 20.91
CA LYS A 108 -6.19 1.22 20.82
C LYS A 108 -5.38 1.08 19.52
N ALA A 109 -4.91 -0.11 19.20
CA ALA A 109 -4.14 -0.37 17.98
C ALA A 109 -4.95 -0.01 16.72
N ARG A 110 -6.25 -0.29 16.70
CA ARG A 110 -7.14 0.07 15.59
C ARG A 110 -7.27 1.59 15.44
N VAL A 111 -7.44 2.31 16.55
CA VAL A 111 -7.53 3.78 16.56
C VAL A 111 -6.20 4.42 16.14
N ASP A 112 -5.08 3.92 16.67
CA ASP A 112 -3.74 4.43 16.34
C ASP A 112 -3.42 4.22 14.85
N LYS A 113 -3.79 3.06 14.29
CA LYS A 113 -3.66 2.80 12.85
C LYS A 113 -4.50 3.77 12.01
N ALA A 114 -5.77 3.98 12.37
CA ALA A 114 -6.63 4.92 11.65
C ALA A 114 -6.09 6.36 11.70
N ARG A 115 -5.58 6.79 12.87
CA ARG A 115 -4.96 8.10 13.04
C ARG A 115 -3.68 8.24 12.21
N ALA A 116 -2.85 7.20 12.14
CA ALA A 116 -1.65 7.18 11.32
C ALA A 116 -1.99 7.25 9.82
N GLU A 117 -3.00 6.50 9.37
CA GLU A 117 -3.49 6.57 7.98
C GLU A 117 -4.05 7.95 7.63
N GLN A 118 -4.78 8.60 8.54
CA GLN A 118 -5.25 9.98 8.35
C GLN A 118 -4.08 10.96 8.23
N ALA A 119 -3.09 10.87 9.13
CA ALA A 119 -1.91 11.73 9.07
C ALA A 119 -1.14 11.55 7.75
N GLN A 120 -0.97 10.30 7.30
CA GLN A 120 -0.35 9.99 6.01
C GLN A 120 -1.15 10.59 4.83
N ARG A 121 -2.48 10.49 4.86
CA ARG A 121 -3.34 11.09 3.82
C ARG A 121 -3.20 12.60 3.77
N GLU A 122 -3.22 13.27 4.92
CA GLU A 122 -3.02 14.72 5.01
C GLU A 122 -1.64 15.15 4.50
N GLU A 123 -0.59 14.36 4.78
CA GLU A 123 0.76 14.63 4.29
C GLU A 123 0.86 14.47 2.76
N ILE A 124 0.26 13.41 2.21
CA ILE A 124 0.16 13.20 0.75
C ILE A 124 -0.64 14.33 0.08
N GLU A 125 -1.73 14.78 0.71
CA GLU A 125 -2.54 15.88 0.20
C GLU A 125 -1.75 17.19 0.15
N LYS A 126 -1.03 17.53 1.23
CA LYS A 126 -0.14 18.70 1.29
C LYS A 126 0.97 18.64 0.24
N LEU A 127 1.64 17.50 0.10
CA LEU A 127 2.67 17.31 -0.92
C LEU A 127 2.08 17.44 -2.34
N GLY A 128 0.87 16.92 -2.54
CA GLY A 128 0.12 17.05 -3.79
C GLY A 128 -0.24 18.50 -4.12
N GLU A 129 -0.70 19.27 -3.13
CA GLU A 129 -0.98 20.71 -3.25
C GLU A 129 0.26 21.51 -3.60
N GLU A 130 1.36 21.30 -2.88
CA GLU A 130 2.65 21.94 -3.17
C GLU A 130 3.13 21.58 -4.59
N GLY A 131 2.98 20.32 -5.00
CA GLY A 131 3.29 19.85 -6.35
C GLY A 131 2.39 20.45 -7.44
N ARG A 132 1.11 20.71 -7.14
CA ARG A 132 0.20 21.44 -8.05
C ARG A 132 0.60 22.90 -8.18
N ARG A 133 0.87 23.58 -7.05
CA ARG A 133 1.28 24.98 -7.02
C ARG A 133 2.55 25.22 -7.82
N ARG A 134 3.57 24.39 -7.60
CA ARG A 134 4.85 24.49 -8.32
C ARG A 134 4.72 24.28 -9.84
N ARG A 135 3.77 23.46 -10.30
CA ARG A 135 3.48 23.30 -11.73
C ARG A 135 2.84 24.55 -12.30
N LYS A 136 1.86 25.11 -11.59
CA LYS A 136 1.18 26.34 -11.99
C LYS A 136 2.15 27.52 -12.06
N ASP A 137 2.99 27.71 -11.04
CA ASP A 137 3.99 28.79 -11.02
C ASP A 137 4.99 28.67 -12.20
N LYS A 138 5.42 27.45 -12.53
CA LYS A 138 6.30 27.20 -13.69
C LYS A 138 5.59 27.47 -15.02
N GLU A 139 4.32 27.08 -15.14
CA GLU A 139 3.52 27.32 -16.34
C GLU A 139 3.31 28.82 -16.55
N GLU A 140 2.98 29.57 -15.49
CA GLU A 140 2.88 31.03 -15.51
C GLU A 140 4.21 31.71 -15.87
N GLU A 141 5.35 31.23 -15.35
CA GLU A 141 6.67 31.75 -15.71
C GLU A 141 7.02 31.51 -17.19
N LEU A 142 6.74 30.31 -17.70
CA LEU A 142 6.95 29.98 -19.11
C LEU A 142 6.04 30.80 -20.02
N ALA A 143 4.76 30.95 -19.67
CA ALA A 143 3.82 31.80 -20.39
C ALA A 143 4.31 33.25 -20.45
N ARG A 144 4.77 33.79 -19.32
CA ARG A 144 5.35 35.15 -19.26
C ARG A 144 6.59 35.29 -20.15
N LYS A 145 7.48 34.29 -20.16
CA LYS A 145 8.66 34.29 -21.05
C LYS A 145 8.26 34.24 -22.52
N LEU A 146 7.28 33.41 -22.88
CA LEU A 146 6.77 33.32 -24.24
C LEU A 146 6.13 34.64 -24.69
N GLU A 147 5.35 35.28 -23.83
CA GLU A 147 4.74 36.59 -24.10
C GLU A 147 5.80 37.70 -24.25
N GLU A 148 6.85 37.70 -23.42
CA GLU A 148 7.97 38.62 -23.56
C GLU A 148 8.75 38.40 -24.86
N GLU A 149 8.99 37.14 -25.25
CA GLU A 149 9.60 36.78 -26.53
C GLU A 149 8.73 37.16 -27.73
N GLU A 150 7.40 36.95 -27.66
CA GLU A 150 6.47 37.37 -28.70
C GLU A 150 6.41 38.90 -28.82
N ALA A 151 6.42 39.63 -27.70
CA ALA A 151 6.50 41.08 -27.68
C ALA A 151 7.81 41.61 -28.29
N LYS A 152 8.96 40.96 -27.99
CA LYS A 152 10.25 41.26 -28.63
C LYS A 152 10.22 41.03 -30.14
N LYS A 153 9.57 39.95 -30.59
CA LYS A 153 9.38 39.66 -32.04
C LYS A 153 8.43 40.63 -32.73
N ARG A 154 7.44 41.16 -32.01
CA ARG A 154 6.47 42.16 -32.52
C ARG A 154 7.03 43.59 -32.53
N ALA A 155 8.16 43.87 -31.88
CA ALA A 155 8.86 45.14 -32.02
C ALA A 155 9.33 45.32 -33.48
N PRO A 156 9.20 46.53 -34.08
CA PRO A 156 9.45 46.72 -35.50
C PRO A 156 10.95 46.59 -35.79
N VAL A 157 11.37 45.42 -36.24
CA VAL A 157 12.67 45.21 -36.89
C VAL A 157 12.60 45.88 -38.25
N ALA A 158 13.44 46.91 -38.45
CA ALA A 158 13.66 47.52 -39.74
C ALA A 158 13.99 46.45 -40.78
N SER A 159 13.35 46.58 -41.94
CA SER A 159 13.39 45.71 -43.10
C SER A 159 14.79 45.20 -43.46
N SER A 160 14.99 43.89 -43.38
CA SER A 160 15.80 43.19 -44.37
C SER A 160 14.85 42.37 -45.24
N THR A 161 14.54 42.92 -46.40
CA THR A 161 13.76 42.32 -47.48
C THR A 161 14.41 41.01 -47.94
N SER A 162 13.76 39.88 -47.66
CA SER A 162 13.79 38.72 -48.56
C SER A 162 12.40 38.10 -48.54
N GLY A 163 11.67 38.26 -49.65
CA GLY A 163 10.31 37.76 -49.80
C GLY A 163 10.21 36.23 -49.67
N PRO A 164 8.99 35.67 -49.57
CA PRO A 164 8.75 34.26 -49.22
C PRO A 164 9.16 33.22 -50.28
N PHE A 165 9.89 33.63 -51.33
CA PHE A 165 10.12 32.85 -52.55
C PHE A 165 11.56 32.96 -53.10
N SER A 166 12.54 33.22 -52.24
CA SER A 166 13.95 33.07 -52.64
C SER A 166 14.37 31.62 -52.46
N GLN A 167 14.88 30.97 -53.52
CA GLN A 167 15.51 29.64 -53.42
C GLN A 167 16.58 29.66 -52.31
N PRO A 168 16.64 28.66 -51.41
CA PRO A 168 17.73 28.55 -50.46
C PRO A 168 19.05 28.35 -51.21
N PRO A 169 20.16 28.96 -50.75
CA PRO A 169 21.46 28.77 -51.39
C PRO A 169 21.86 27.29 -51.37
N ILE A 170 22.32 26.78 -52.51
CA ILE A 170 22.71 25.38 -52.66
C ILE A 170 24.04 25.17 -51.91
N GLY A 171 24.04 24.26 -50.93
CA GLY A 171 25.24 23.82 -50.24
C GLY A 171 26.13 22.94 -51.12
N PRO A 172 27.45 22.87 -50.86
CA PRO A 172 28.40 22.15 -51.71
C PRO A 172 28.17 20.63 -51.80
N LEU A 173 27.39 20.06 -50.87
CA LEU A 173 27.08 18.63 -50.81
C LEU A 173 25.60 18.32 -51.11
N ASP A 174 24.79 19.33 -51.41
CA ASP A 174 23.33 19.20 -51.53
C ASP A 174 22.90 18.50 -52.82
N THR A 175 23.77 18.43 -53.83
CA THR A 175 23.56 17.65 -55.06
C THR A 175 24.24 16.30 -55.02
N THR A 176 24.87 15.95 -53.88
CA THR A 176 25.71 14.74 -53.78
C THR A 176 25.01 13.62 -53.01
N VAL A 177 24.95 12.45 -53.65
CA VAL A 177 24.31 11.26 -53.12
C VAL A 177 25.39 10.25 -52.74
N ARG A 178 25.19 9.60 -51.60
CA ARG A 178 26.01 8.51 -51.08
C ARG A 178 25.34 7.18 -51.40
N LEU A 179 26.05 6.34 -52.13
CA LEU A 179 25.66 4.96 -52.44
C LEU A 179 26.47 4.00 -51.60
N LYS A 180 25.83 3.00 -51.00
CA LYS A 180 26.48 1.92 -50.28
C LYS A 180 25.89 0.58 -50.69
N TYR A 181 26.72 -0.32 -51.20
CA TYR A 181 26.28 -1.59 -51.77
C TYR A 181 27.28 -2.71 -51.49
N LYS A 182 26.79 -3.96 -51.54
CA LYS A 182 27.61 -5.17 -51.40
C LYS A 182 28.29 -5.49 -52.74
N LEU A 183 29.62 -5.69 -52.74
CA LEU A 183 30.35 -6.04 -53.97
C LEU A 183 29.90 -7.38 -54.58
N ALA A 184 29.45 -8.33 -53.75
CA ALA A 184 28.98 -9.63 -54.21
C ALA A 184 27.69 -9.56 -55.05
N THR A 185 26.84 -8.56 -54.77
CA THR A 185 25.57 -8.35 -55.47
C THR A 185 25.77 -7.52 -56.74
N HIS A 186 26.75 -6.62 -56.74
CA HIS A 186 27.03 -5.69 -57.85
C HIS A 186 28.51 -5.72 -58.26
N PRO A 187 28.96 -6.74 -59.01
CA PRO A 187 30.36 -6.85 -59.44
C PRO A 187 30.75 -5.81 -60.51
N SER A 188 29.77 -5.28 -61.25
CA SER A 188 29.97 -4.26 -62.30
C SER A 188 30.17 -2.85 -61.75
N LEU A 189 29.72 -2.56 -60.52
CA LEU A 189 29.85 -1.24 -59.88
C LEU A 189 31.20 -1.11 -59.17
N THR A 190 32.30 -1.37 -59.88
CA THR A 190 33.67 -1.25 -59.36
C THR A 190 34.46 -0.10 -59.97
N THR A 191 33.96 0.47 -61.07
CA THR A 191 34.55 1.62 -61.78
C THR A 191 33.64 2.84 -61.67
N THR A 192 34.21 4.04 -61.59
CA THR A 192 33.46 5.31 -61.57
C THR A 192 32.59 5.48 -62.82
N GLU A 193 33.09 5.08 -63.98
CA GLU A 193 32.34 5.09 -65.26
C GLU A 193 31.11 4.18 -65.23
N ALA A 194 31.23 2.99 -64.63
CA ALA A 194 30.12 2.05 -64.51
C ALA A 194 29.02 2.57 -63.58
N ILE A 195 29.42 3.24 -62.49
CA ILE A 195 28.49 3.91 -61.57
C ILE A 195 27.78 5.07 -62.28
N ALA A 196 28.52 5.88 -63.04
CA ALA A 196 27.94 6.97 -63.82
C ALA A 196 26.97 6.47 -64.90
N ALA A 197 27.33 5.40 -65.62
CA ALA A 197 26.46 4.81 -66.65
C ALA A 197 25.15 4.28 -66.05
N GLN A 198 25.19 3.68 -64.85
CA GLN A 198 24.00 3.19 -64.16
C GLN A 198 23.09 4.34 -63.68
N LEU A 199 23.69 5.47 -63.29
CA LEU A 199 22.97 6.62 -62.74
C LEU A 199 22.58 7.65 -63.81
N ALA A 200 23.09 7.54 -65.04
CA ALA A 200 22.72 8.37 -66.17
C ALA A 200 21.21 8.34 -66.48
N VAL A 201 20.50 7.29 -66.03
CA VAL A 201 19.04 7.17 -66.12
C VAL A 201 18.32 8.26 -65.30
N PHE A 202 18.96 8.79 -64.25
CA PHE A 202 18.38 9.81 -63.38
C PHE A 202 18.81 11.23 -63.76
N GLY A 203 20.01 11.39 -64.33
CA GLY A 203 20.52 12.68 -64.79
C GLY A 203 22.01 12.64 -65.10
N PRO A 204 22.57 13.73 -65.66
CA PRO A 204 24.00 13.86 -65.88
C PRO A 204 24.77 13.86 -64.55
N VAL A 205 25.82 13.04 -64.50
CA VAL A 205 26.70 12.87 -63.35
C VAL A 205 28.11 13.30 -63.75
N ASP A 206 28.76 14.09 -62.91
CA ASP A 206 30.17 14.44 -63.11
C ASP A 206 31.06 13.26 -62.74
N THR A 207 31.48 12.50 -63.76
CA THR A 207 32.33 11.30 -63.62
C THR A 207 33.66 11.59 -62.93
N GLY A 208 34.20 12.79 -63.09
CA GLY A 208 35.49 13.21 -62.52
C GLY A 208 35.41 13.52 -61.03
N ALA A 209 34.22 13.85 -60.53
CA ALA A 209 33.99 14.20 -59.13
C ALA A 209 33.43 13.02 -58.29
N ILE A 210 33.24 11.83 -58.89
CA ILE A 210 32.82 10.63 -58.17
C ILE A 210 33.95 10.13 -57.27
N VAL A 211 33.69 10.05 -55.96
CA VAL A 211 34.62 9.47 -54.99
C VAL A 211 34.18 8.05 -54.64
N LEU A 212 34.84 7.05 -55.22
CA LEU A 212 34.62 5.64 -54.93
C LEU A 212 35.62 5.13 -53.87
N SER A 213 35.09 4.56 -52.79
CA SER A 213 35.86 3.98 -51.69
C SER A 213 35.50 2.50 -51.50
N ILE A 214 36.40 1.61 -51.92
CA ILE A 214 36.33 0.17 -51.68
C ILE A 214 37.42 -0.19 -50.66
N LYS A 215 37.16 0.09 -49.37
CA LYS A 215 38.14 -0.14 -48.29
C LYS A 215 37.85 -1.46 -47.55
N PRO A 216 38.88 -2.25 -47.18
CA PRO A 216 38.70 -3.41 -46.32
C PRO A 216 38.22 -2.98 -44.93
N ASN A 217 37.56 -3.87 -44.20
CA ASN A 217 37.00 -3.56 -42.90
C ASN A 217 38.11 -3.25 -41.88
N LYS A 218 38.04 -2.09 -41.21
CA LYS A 218 39.02 -1.64 -40.20
C LYS A 218 39.24 -2.65 -39.06
N LYS A 219 38.26 -3.51 -38.76
CA LYS A 219 38.36 -4.58 -37.74
C LYS A 219 38.93 -5.91 -38.26
N GLN A 220 38.94 -6.14 -39.57
CA GLN A 220 39.39 -7.38 -40.21
C GLN A 220 40.08 -7.06 -41.56
N PRO A 221 41.35 -6.61 -41.54
CA PRO A 221 42.06 -6.13 -42.73
C PRO A 221 42.43 -7.23 -43.73
N GLU A 222 42.51 -8.50 -43.30
CA GLU A 222 42.90 -9.64 -44.14
C GLU A 222 41.77 -10.15 -45.05
N LYS A 223 40.51 -9.76 -44.77
CA LYS A 223 39.36 -10.22 -45.55
C LYS A 223 39.03 -9.24 -46.68
N PRO A 224 38.58 -9.73 -47.85
CA PRO A 224 38.21 -8.86 -48.96
C PRO A 224 37.08 -7.88 -48.58
N PRO A 225 37.05 -6.68 -49.16
CA PRO A 225 36.06 -5.65 -48.85
C PRO A 225 34.65 -6.15 -49.19
N LYS A 226 33.75 -6.09 -48.21
CA LYS A 226 32.36 -6.56 -48.36
C LYS A 226 31.43 -5.51 -48.98
N PHE A 227 31.75 -4.23 -48.80
CA PHE A 227 30.94 -3.09 -49.23
C PHE A 227 31.79 -2.07 -49.96
N ALA A 228 31.18 -1.42 -50.95
CA ALA A 228 31.69 -0.22 -51.59
C ALA A 228 30.85 0.97 -51.13
N THR A 229 31.47 2.14 -51.06
CA THR A 229 30.76 3.40 -50.86
C THR A 229 31.19 4.39 -51.92
N ALA A 230 30.23 4.97 -52.63
CA ALA A 230 30.48 5.99 -53.64
C ALA A 230 29.78 7.29 -53.24
N LEU A 231 30.47 8.42 -53.38
CA LEU A 231 29.85 9.74 -53.36
C LEU A 231 29.74 10.22 -54.80
N VAL A 232 28.51 10.49 -55.22
CA VAL A 232 28.16 10.81 -56.60
C VAL A 232 27.53 12.20 -56.62
N PRO A 233 28.24 13.21 -57.13
CA PRO A 233 27.66 14.52 -57.38
C PRO A 233 26.84 14.52 -58.67
N PHE A 234 25.59 15.00 -58.58
CA PHE A 234 24.75 15.31 -59.73
C PHE A 234 24.85 16.79 -60.10
N GLU A 235 24.59 17.13 -61.35
CA GLU A 235 24.52 18.53 -61.80
C GLU A 235 23.30 19.25 -61.19
N ASN A 236 22.18 18.53 -61.01
CA ASN A 236 20.94 19.09 -60.45
C ASN A 236 20.52 18.39 -59.15
N ALA A 237 20.02 19.17 -58.19
CA ALA A 237 19.44 18.64 -56.95
C ALA A 237 18.17 17.79 -57.20
N GLY A 238 17.44 18.06 -58.29
CA GLY A 238 16.28 17.27 -58.71
C GLY A 238 16.65 15.85 -59.14
N ASP A 239 17.75 15.70 -59.86
CA ASP A 239 18.24 14.40 -60.36
C ASP A 239 18.79 13.56 -59.21
N ALA A 240 19.53 14.21 -58.28
CA ALA A 240 19.96 13.60 -57.02
C ALA A 240 18.77 13.10 -56.18
N TYR A 241 17.68 13.87 -56.12
CA TYR A 241 16.46 13.47 -55.44
C TYR A 241 15.74 12.32 -56.16
N ALA A 242 15.68 12.33 -57.48
CA ALA A 242 15.11 11.23 -58.26
C ALA A 242 15.87 9.91 -58.02
N CYS A 243 17.21 9.99 -57.94
CA CYS A 243 18.06 8.87 -57.54
C CYS A 243 17.75 8.43 -56.10
N TYR A 244 17.63 9.35 -55.15
CA TYR A 244 17.28 9.04 -53.76
C TYR A 244 15.90 8.36 -53.62
N CYS A 245 14.89 8.80 -54.36
CA CYS A 245 13.56 8.18 -54.37
C CYS A 245 13.51 6.79 -55.04
N SER A 246 14.55 6.40 -55.76
CA SER A 246 14.68 5.07 -56.35
C SER A 246 15.23 4.03 -55.36
N ALA A 247 15.67 4.45 -54.18
CA ALA A 247 16.15 3.56 -53.13
C ALA A 247 15.08 2.50 -52.78
N GLY A 248 15.44 1.22 -52.95
CA GLY A 248 14.58 0.09 -52.60
C GLY A 248 13.52 -0.29 -53.65
N LYS A 249 13.56 0.27 -54.86
CA LYS A 249 12.70 -0.17 -55.99
C LYS A 249 13.48 -1.09 -56.92
N GLU A 250 12.97 -2.31 -57.13
CA GLU A 250 13.63 -3.38 -57.90
C GLU A 250 13.79 -3.04 -59.41
N GLU A 251 12.95 -2.16 -59.96
CA GLU A 251 12.81 -1.99 -61.42
C GLU A 251 13.94 -1.24 -62.12
N ARG A 252 14.94 -0.69 -61.40
CA ARG A 252 16.00 0.14 -61.99
C ARG A 252 17.42 -0.34 -61.73
N GLY A 253 17.60 -1.60 -61.36
CA GLY A 253 18.94 -2.22 -61.23
C GLY A 253 19.78 -1.65 -60.10
N LEU A 254 19.15 -1.05 -59.09
CA LEU A 254 19.75 -0.56 -57.84
C LEU A 254 19.27 -1.37 -56.63
N ASP A 255 18.94 -2.65 -56.85
CA ASP A 255 18.47 -3.54 -55.80
C ASP A 255 19.57 -3.78 -54.74
N GLY A 256 19.22 -3.66 -53.46
CA GLY A 256 20.17 -3.78 -52.35
C GLY A 256 21.24 -2.67 -52.27
N VAL A 257 21.08 -1.56 -53.02
CA VAL A 257 21.91 -0.34 -52.88
C VAL A 257 21.25 0.61 -51.87
N GLU A 258 21.94 0.88 -50.77
CA GLU A 258 21.54 1.91 -49.81
C GLU A 258 21.93 3.29 -50.35
N ILE A 259 20.93 4.14 -50.61
CA ILE A 259 21.10 5.50 -51.12
C ILE A 259 20.79 6.49 -49.99
N GLY A 260 21.69 7.43 -49.72
CA GLY A 260 21.50 8.49 -48.75
C GLY A 260 22.17 9.79 -49.17
N TRP A 261 21.91 10.88 -48.47
CA TRP A 261 22.59 12.16 -48.76
C TRP A 261 24.02 12.15 -48.20
N ALA A 262 24.94 12.84 -48.88
CA ALA A 262 26.33 12.92 -48.43
C ALA A 262 26.47 13.63 -47.07
N ALA A 263 25.66 14.66 -46.83
CA ALA A 263 25.59 15.39 -45.56
C ALA A 263 24.92 14.59 -44.43
N GLY A 264 24.32 13.43 -44.73
CA GLY A 264 23.59 12.60 -43.77
C GLY A 264 22.11 12.97 -43.64
N ASP A 265 21.81 14.27 -43.62
CA ASP A 265 20.44 14.80 -43.63
C ASP A 265 20.00 15.21 -45.04
N GLU A 266 18.68 15.27 -45.24
CA GLU A 266 18.11 15.76 -46.50
C GLU A 266 18.37 17.26 -46.72
N PRO A 267 18.86 17.66 -47.91
CA PRO A 267 19.14 19.06 -48.25
C PRO A 267 17.92 19.97 -48.18
N GLU A 268 18.14 21.23 -47.77
CA GLU A 268 17.08 22.24 -47.66
C GLU A 268 16.43 22.56 -49.02
N ILE A 269 17.20 22.51 -50.11
CA ILE A 269 16.71 22.71 -51.49
C ILE A 269 15.69 21.64 -51.90
N VAL A 270 15.85 20.40 -51.44
CA VAL A 270 14.95 19.28 -51.73
C VAL A 270 13.65 19.41 -50.92
N ARG A 271 13.77 19.79 -49.65
CA ARG A 271 12.61 20.12 -48.80
C ARG A 271 11.81 21.28 -49.36
N TRP A 272 12.49 22.31 -49.88
CA TRP A 272 11.88 23.45 -50.55
C TRP A 272 11.18 23.05 -51.87
N LEU A 273 11.83 22.27 -52.74
CA LEU A 273 11.24 21.78 -54.00
C LEU A 273 9.98 20.92 -53.76
N ARG A 274 9.97 20.06 -52.73
CA ARG A 274 8.77 19.29 -52.36
C ARG A 274 7.61 20.18 -51.92
N LYS A 275 7.91 21.22 -51.14
CA LYS A 275 6.92 22.19 -50.68
C LYS A 275 6.32 23.00 -51.83
N GLN A 276 7.11 23.29 -52.87
CA GLN A 276 6.67 23.93 -54.12
C GLN A 276 5.90 22.98 -55.05
N GLY A 277 6.22 21.68 -55.06
CA GLY A 277 5.49 20.67 -55.84
C GLY A 277 4.11 20.34 -55.26
N GLN A 278 3.99 20.28 -53.93
CA GLN A 278 2.70 20.07 -53.23
C GLN A 278 1.69 21.21 -53.49
N THR A 279 2.14 22.42 -53.79
CA THR A 279 1.25 23.54 -54.12
C THR A 279 0.70 23.51 -55.54
N ASN A 280 1.20 22.62 -56.42
CA ASN A 280 0.76 22.52 -57.82
C ASN A 280 -0.05 21.25 -58.14
N THR A 281 -0.24 20.34 -57.19
CA THR A 281 -1.04 19.12 -57.37
C THR A 281 -2.13 19.01 -56.30
N SER A 282 -3.17 19.83 -56.42
CA SER A 282 -4.44 19.61 -55.72
C SER A 282 -5.59 20.18 -56.54
N ASP A 283 -5.92 19.52 -57.66
CA ASP A 283 -7.24 19.63 -58.27
C ASP A 283 -7.58 18.34 -59.03
N ALA A 284 -8.37 17.45 -58.39
CA ALA A 284 -9.28 16.47 -59.00
C ALA A 284 -9.92 15.55 -57.92
N THR A 285 -11.12 15.92 -57.49
CA THR A 285 -12.36 15.11 -57.43
C THR A 285 -12.42 13.74 -56.71
N ALA A 286 -13.11 13.73 -55.55
CA ALA A 286 -14.13 12.83 -54.93
C ALA A 286 -14.42 11.38 -55.46
N PRO A 287 -15.21 10.49 -54.78
CA PRO A 287 -15.74 10.40 -53.39
C PRO A 287 -15.52 9.01 -52.69
N GLN A 288 -15.95 8.89 -51.42
CA GLN A 288 -16.14 7.66 -50.60
C GLN A 288 -17.23 6.72 -51.20
N PRO A 289 -17.36 5.38 -50.91
CA PRO A 289 -17.79 4.88 -49.58
C PRO A 289 -17.48 3.38 -49.20
N ASP A 290 -18.06 3.00 -48.04
CA ASP A 290 -18.46 1.67 -47.54
C ASP A 290 -17.53 0.91 -46.54
N GLY A 291 -18.07 0.67 -45.33
CA GLY A 291 -17.52 -0.19 -44.26
C GLY A 291 -17.78 -1.68 -44.52
N PRO A 292 -18.07 -2.56 -43.52
CA PRO A 292 -17.88 -2.56 -42.06
C PRO A 292 -17.09 -3.81 -41.56
N PHE A 293 -16.57 -3.87 -40.32
CA PHE A 293 -16.61 -5.06 -39.43
C PHE A 293 -15.79 -4.90 -38.14
N SER A 294 -16.26 -5.63 -37.12
CA SER A 294 -15.52 -6.20 -35.98
C SER A 294 -15.73 -5.55 -34.62
N SER A 295 -16.87 -5.92 -34.04
CA SER A 295 -17.03 -6.45 -32.67
C SER A 295 -15.74 -6.69 -31.87
N PHE A 296 -15.69 -6.23 -30.62
CA PHE A 296 -15.76 -7.08 -29.42
C PHE A 296 -16.29 -6.25 -28.22
N PRO A 297 -16.94 -6.89 -27.23
CA PRO A 297 -17.70 -6.25 -26.16
C PRO A 297 -16.85 -6.08 -24.90
N THR A 298 -17.33 -5.28 -23.94
CA THR A 298 -17.59 -5.73 -22.57
C THR A 298 -18.13 -4.54 -21.77
N SER A 299 -19.33 -4.73 -21.26
CA SER A 299 -20.03 -3.91 -20.29
C SER A 299 -19.18 -3.61 -19.05
N PHE A 300 -19.08 -2.34 -18.67
CA PHE A 300 -18.69 -1.94 -17.32
C PHE A 300 -19.92 -1.31 -16.64
N PRO A 301 -20.47 -1.93 -15.58
CA PRO A 301 -21.61 -1.35 -14.87
C PRO A 301 -21.15 -0.17 -14.03
N GLN A 302 -21.98 0.87 -14.11
CA GLN A 302 -21.94 2.11 -13.38
C GLN A 302 -22.58 1.85 -12.00
N ASP A 303 -21.78 1.91 -10.94
CA ASP A 303 -22.30 1.68 -9.59
C ASP A 303 -23.03 2.94 -9.12
N ALA A 304 -24.34 2.75 -8.94
CA ALA A 304 -25.26 3.76 -8.46
C ALA A 304 -25.16 3.87 -6.93
N SER A 305 -25.34 5.09 -6.48
CA SER A 305 -25.69 5.47 -5.12
C SER A 305 -26.67 4.50 -4.45
N ASP A 306 -26.31 4.00 -3.26
CA ASP A 306 -27.30 3.60 -2.28
C ASP A 306 -26.97 4.21 -0.92
N THR A 307 -27.82 5.14 -0.53
CA THR A 307 -27.83 5.77 0.80
C THR A 307 -28.69 4.86 1.67
N THR A 308 -28.10 4.20 2.66
CA THR A 308 -28.86 3.51 3.71
C THR A 308 -28.82 4.32 5.01
N PRO A 309 -29.94 4.38 5.75
CA PRO A 309 -30.05 5.20 6.94
C PRO A 309 -29.31 4.57 8.11
N VAL A 310 -28.62 5.43 8.86
CA VAL A 310 -27.99 5.14 10.14
C VAL A 310 -29.07 4.71 11.15
N ALA A 311 -29.10 3.42 11.47
CA ALA A 311 -29.81 2.90 12.63
C ALA A 311 -28.82 2.04 13.44
N SER A 312 -28.55 2.50 14.66
CA SER A 312 -27.73 1.87 15.69
C SER A 312 -28.10 0.40 15.90
N THR A 313 -27.24 -0.51 15.46
CA THR A 313 -27.28 -1.91 15.86
C THR A 313 -25.88 -2.28 16.33
N LEU A 314 -25.78 -2.76 17.58
CA LEU A 314 -24.56 -3.36 18.09
C LEU A 314 -24.10 -4.44 17.08
N ASP A 315 -22.86 -4.35 16.60
CA ASP A 315 -22.29 -5.25 15.59
C ASP A 315 -22.69 -6.69 15.89
N PHE A 316 -23.25 -7.41 14.91
CA PHE A 316 -23.74 -8.78 15.08
C PHE A 316 -22.66 -9.72 15.66
N GLU A 317 -21.40 -9.45 15.32
CA GLU A 317 -20.22 -10.11 15.86
C GLU A 317 -20.02 -9.83 17.37
N SER A 318 -20.27 -8.59 17.82
CA SER A 318 -20.21 -8.20 19.23
C SER A 318 -21.33 -8.85 20.06
N VAL A 319 -22.54 -8.96 19.50
CA VAL A 319 -23.68 -9.65 20.14
C VAL A 319 -23.42 -11.16 20.23
N THR A 320 -22.80 -11.74 19.21
CA THR A 320 -22.41 -13.16 19.19
C THR A 320 -21.32 -13.44 20.21
N LEU A 321 -20.30 -12.59 20.30
CA LEU A 321 -19.24 -12.70 21.31
C LEU A 321 -19.78 -12.51 22.75
N MET A 322 -20.75 -11.60 22.93
CA MET A 322 -21.40 -11.40 24.23
C MET A 322 -22.22 -12.63 24.65
N ARG A 323 -22.96 -13.24 23.72
CA ARG A 323 -23.69 -14.50 23.95
C ARG A 323 -22.74 -15.67 24.22
N MET A 324 -21.63 -15.78 23.48
CA MET A 324 -20.59 -16.77 23.75
C MET A 324 -20.01 -16.61 25.16
N ARG A 325 -19.72 -15.37 25.58
CA ARG A 325 -19.21 -15.05 26.92
C ARG A 325 -20.21 -15.38 28.04
N GLN A 326 -21.50 -15.15 27.80
CA GLN A 326 -22.56 -15.53 28.74
C GLN A 326 -22.72 -17.05 28.84
N MET A 327 -22.72 -17.75 27.70
CA MET A 327 -22.82 -19.22 27.66
C MET A 327 -21.63 -19.90 28.32
N GLU A 328 -20.41 -19.40 28.09
CA GLU A 328 -19.19 -19.95 28.70
C GLU A 328 -19.15 -19.69 30.21
N ARG A 329 -19.64 -18.53 30.65
CA ARG A 329 -19.81 -18.22 32.08
C ARG A 329 -20.85 -19.10 32.75
N GLU A 330 -22.01 -19.30 32.13
CA GLU A 330 -23.07 -20.19 32.65
C GLU A 330 -22.61 -21.65 32.70
N ARG A 331 -21.80 -22.07 31.72
CA ARG A 331 -21.20 -23.41 31.71
C ARG A 331 -20.25 -23.59 32.90
N LEU A 332 -19.35 -22.64 33.14
CA LEU A 332 -18.43 -22.68 34.28
C LEU A 332 -19.17 -22.61 35.62
N GLU A 333 -20.21 -21.76 35.74
CA GLU A 333 -21.05 -21.71 36.94
C GLU A 333 -21.76 -23.05 37.20
N ARG A 334 -22.27 -23.73 36.15
CA ARG A 334 -22.85 -25.07 36.29
C ARG A 334 -21.82 -26.12 36.69
N GLU A 335 -20.64 -26.11 36.07
CA GLU A 335 -19.57 -27.05 36.39
C GLU A 335 -19.08 -26.89 37.83
N ILE A 336 -19.00 -25.64 38.32
CA ILE A 336 -18.67 -25.35 39.73
C ILE A 336 -19.77 -25.87 40.65
N LEU A 337 -21.05 -25.61 40.34
CA LEU A 337 -22.16 -26.11 41.16
C LEU A 337 -22.26 -27.64 41.18
N GLU A 338 -21.93 -28.30 40.07
CA GLU A 338 -21.92 -29.76 39.95
C GLU A 338 -20.74 -30.38 40.71
N GLN A 339 -19.57 -29.74 40.68
CA GLN A 339 -18.41 -30.11 41.54
C GLN A 339 -18.71 -29.87 43.02
N GLU A 340 -19.34 -28.75 43.38
CA GLU A 340 -19.77 -28.49 44.76
C GLU A 340 -20.80 -29.52 45.25
N ALA A 341 -21.73 -29.97 44.39
CA ALA A 341 -22.74 -30.98 44.74
C ALA A 341 -22.19 -32.41 44.81
N ALA A 342 -21.10 -32.72 44.09
CA ALA A 342 -20.44 -34.02 44.14
C ALA A 342 -19.49 -34.18 45.35
N GLU A 343 -19.07 -33.07 45.97
CA GLU A 343 -18.16 -33.05 47.12
C GLU A 343 -18.87 -32.90 48.48
N THR A 344 -20.17 -32.64 48.50
CA THR A 344 -21.05 -32.71 49.69
C THR A 344 -21.69 -34.08 49.83
#